data_AF-A0A848IVK1-F1
#
_entry.id   AF-A0A848IVK1-F1
#
_cell.length_a   1.000
_cell.length_b   1.000
_cell.length_c   1.000
_cell.angle_alpha   90.00
_cell.angle_beta   90.00
_cell.angle_gamma   90.00
#
_symmetry.space_group_name_H-M   'P 1'
#
loop_
_entity.id
_entity.type
_entity.pdbx_description
1 polymer ?
#
loop_
_entity_poly.entity_id
_entity_poly.type
_entity_poly.pdbx_seq_one_letter_code
_entity_poly.pdbx_strand_id
1 'polypeptide(L)'
;MNEAEVQREIVRLEQARCRALVEADIDSLQKLVSDDVVHVHANGKTDDRHAYLAMVDGQIRFLEANREALDVRVYGDTAIATGRLDQVIE
;
A
#
# COMPACT_ATOMS: atom_id res chain seq x y z
N MET A 1 3.91 -1.14 -21.86
CA MET A 1 2.53 -0.92 -21.42
C MET A 1 2.09 0.46 -21.84
N ASN A 2 0.86 0.64 -22.29
CA ASN A 2 0.26 1.97 -22.43
C ASN A 2 -0.19 2.50 -21.05
N GLU A 3 -0.54 3.78 -20.97
CA GLU A 3 -0.95 4.43 -19.72
C GLU A 3 -2.11 3.70 -19.03
N ALA A 4 -3.13 3.28 -19.79
CA ALA A 4 -4.29 2.58 -19.23
C ALA A 4 -3.92 1.20 -18.64
N GLU A 5 -2.93 0.51 -19.21
CA GLU A 5 -2.38 -0.74 -18.65
C GLU A 5 -1.62 -0.48 -17.35
N VAL A 6 -0.80 0.58 -17.28
CA VAL A 6 -0.11 0.99 -16.05
C VAL A 6 -1.12 1.32 -14.95
N GLN A 7 -2.16 2.10 -15.26
CA GLN A 7 -3.19 2.46 -14.30
C GLN A 7 -3.88 1.23 -13.70
N ARG A 8 -4.29 0.27 -14.55
CA ARG A 8 -4.91 -0.99 -14.08
C ARG A 8 -3.94 -1.81 -13.23
N GLU A 9 -2.67 -1.86 -13.60
CA GLU A 9 -1.66 -2.59 -12.85
C GLU A 9 -1.41 -1.98 -11.48
N ILE A 10 -1.34 -0.65 -11.37
CA ILE A 10 -1.20 0.04 -10.08
C ILE A 10 -2.39 -0.24 -9.17
N VAL A 11 -3.62 -0.20 -9.70
CA VAL A 11 -4.83 -0.58 -8.92
C VAL A 11 -4.74 -2.03 -8.44
N ARG A 12 -4.30 -2.96 -9.31
CA ARG A 12 -4.14 -4.37 -8.97
C ARG A 12 -3.09 -4.59 -7.87
N LEU A 13 -1.94 -3.93 -7.97
CA LEU A 13 -0.87 -4.02 -6.97
C LEU A 13 -1.30 -3.43 -5.62
N GLU A 14 -2.04 -2.32 -5.64
CA GLU A 14 -2.57 -1.71 -4.43
C GLU A 14 -3.61 -2.60 -3.75
N GLN A 15 -4.51 -3.24 -4.52
CA GLN A 15 -5.42 -4.26 -3.98
C GLN A 15 -4.67 -5.46 -3.39
N ALA A 16 -3.57 -5.89 -4.00
CA ALA A 16 -2.72 -6.94 -3.46
C ALA A 16 -2.06 -6.52 -2.13
N ARG A 17 -1.59 -5.27 -2.03
CA ARG A 17 -1.03 -4.71 -0.79
C ARG A 17 -2.07 -4.65 0.33
N CYS A 18 -3.29 -4.19 0.03
CA CYS A 18 -4.41 -4.20 0.98
C CYS A 18 -4.73 -5.60 1.50
N ARG A 19 -4.76 -6.60 0.60
CA ARG A 19 -4.98 -8.00 1.00
C ARG A 19 -3.87 -8.52 1.92
N ALA A 20 -2.62 -8.25 1.55
CA ALA A 20 -1.46 -8.67 2.34
C ALA A 20 -1.43 -8.02 3.73
N LEU A 21 -1.93 -6.78 3.87
CA LEU A 21 -2.11 -6.16 5.19
C LEU A 21 -3.10 -6.92 6.08
N VAL A 22 -4.27 -7.28 5.53
CA VAL A 22 -5.33 -7.99 6.27
C VAL A 22 -4.91 -9.43 6.61
N GLU A 23 -4.19 -10.09 5.70
CA GLU A 23 -3.70 -11.47 5.88
C GLU A 23 -2.39 -11.54 6.69
N ALA A 24 -1.82 -10.40 7.08
CA ALA A 24 -0.47 -10.29 7.66
C ALA A 24 0.60 -11.02 6.83
N ASP A 25 0.50 -10.97 5.50
CA ASP A 25 1.43 -11.61 4.56
C ASP A 25 2.66 -10.73 4.34
N ILE A 26 3.63 -10.88 5.24
CA ILE A 26 4.89 -10.13 5.23
C ILE A 26 5.71 -10.42 3.96
N ASP A 27 5.70 -11.65 3.46
CA ASP A 27 6.46 -12.03 2.26
C ASP A 27 5.94 -11.30 1.01
N SER A 28 4.63 -11.14 0.89
CA SER A 28 4.02 -10.34 -0.18
C SER A 28 4.31 -8.85 -0.01
N LEU A 29 4.18 -8.32 1.21
CA LEU A 29 4.49 -6.91 1.47
C LEU A 29 5.95 -6.58 1.18
N GLN A 30 6.88 -7.50 1.47
CA GLN A 30 8.29 -7.33 1.16
C GLN A 30 8.55 -7.15 -0.35
N LYS A 31 7.75 -7.79 -1.22
CA LYS A 31 7.88 -7.67 -2.69
C LYS A 31 7.17 -6.43 -3.23
N LEU A 32 6.14 -5.95 -2.54
CA LEU A 32 5.29 -4.83 -2.98
C LEU A 32 5.79 -3.47 -2.48
N VAL A 33 6.50 -3.45 -1.34
CA VAL A 33 6.94 -2.22 -0.69
C VAL A 33 8.45 -2.04 -0.88
N SER A 34 8.81 -0.92 -1.53
CA SER A 34 10.20 -0.54 -1.79
C SER A 34 11.00 -0.39 -0.50
N ASP A 35 12.29 -0.75 -0.55
CA ASP A 35 13.26 -0.53 0.54
C ASP A 35 13.40 0.96 0.92
N ASP A 36 13.08 1.87 -0.01
CA ASP A 36 13.14 3.33 0.19
C ASP A 36 11.80 3.95 0.65
N VAL A 37 10.82 3.14 1.06
CA VAL A 37 9.51 3.68 1.47
C VAL A 37 9.63 4.60 2.69
N VAL A 38 8.89 5.72 2.65
CA VAL A 38 8.60 6.55 3.82
C VAL A 38 7.09 6.60 3.97
N HIS A 39 6.56 5.85 4.94
CA HIS A 39 5.14 5.83 5.22
C HIS A 39 4.78 6.90 6.25
N VAL A 40 3.96 7.88 5.85
CA VAL A 40 3.53 8.98 6.72
C VAL A 40 2.12 8.71 7.22
N HIS A 41 1.98 8.64 8.54
CA HIS A 41 0.71 8.41 9.23
C HIS A 41 -0.08 9.71 9.41
N ALA A 42 -1.39 9.58 9.70
CA ALA A 42 -2.27 10.74 9.94
C ALA A 42 -1.83 11.63 11.12
N ASN A 43 -1.06 11.09 12.07
CA ASN A 43 -0.50 11.81 13.20
C ASN A 43 0.90 12.41 12.92
N GLY A 44 1.41 12.29 11.69
CA GLY A 44 2.73 12.78 11.29
C GLY A 44 3.90 11.86 11.64
N LYS A 45 3.67 10.70 12.28
CA LYS A 45 4.70 9.67 12.43
C LYS A 45 5.16 9.21 11.05
N THR A 46 6.45 8.97 10.89
CA THR A 46 7.01 8.37 9.68
C THR A 46 7.64 7.02 10.00
N ASP A 47 7.31 6.01 9.21
CA ASP A 47 7.90 4.69 9.28
C ASP A 47 8.72 4.40 8.01
N ASP A 48 9.91 3.83 8.20
CA ASP A 48 10.67 3.19 7.13
C ASP A 48 10.09 1.80 6.82
N ARG A 49 10.68 1.07 5.85
CA ARG A 49 10.19 -0.26 5.49
C ARG A 49 10.21 -1.24 6.65
N HIS A 50 11.24 -1.22 7.49
CA HIS A 50 11.36 -2.17 8.60
C HIS A 50 10.28 -1.92 9.65
N ALA A 51 10.06 -0.67 10.04
CA ALA A 51 8.98 -0.28 10.94
C ALA A 51 7.60 -0.57 10.34
N TYR A 52 7.41 -0.33 9.03
CA TYR A 52 6.17 -0.65 8.32
C TYR A 52 5.84 -2.16 8.36
N LEU A 53 6.82 -3.02 8.11
CA LEU A 53 6.62 -4.47 8.14
C LEU A 53 6.43 -5.00 9.56
N ALA A 54 7.23 -4.52 10.53
CA ALA A 54 7.09 -4.88 11.94
C ALA A 54 5.72 -4.49 12.51
N MET A 55 5.14 -3.38 12.03
CA MET A 55 3.79 -2.97 12.39
C MET A 55 2.76 -4.05 12.03
N VAL A 56 2.86 -4.61 10.82
CA VAL A 56 1.93 -5.63 10.31
C VAL A 56 2.18 -7.00 10.95
N ASP A 57 3.44 -7.31 11.29
CA ASP A 57 3.85 -8.62 11.82
C ASP A 57 3.34 -8.89 13.26
N GLY A 58 2.94 -7.85 14.00
CA GLY A 58 2.40 -8.08 15.34
C GLY A 58 2.04 -6.86 16.17
N GLN A 59 2.19 -5.63 15.67
CA GLN A 59 1.81 -4.44 16.42
C GLN A 59 0.38 -4.00 16.13
N ILE A 60 -0.10 -4.21 14.91
CA ILE A 60 -1.44 -3.84 14.45
C ILE A 60 -2.05 -5.03 13.71
N ARG A 61 -3.30 -5.36 14.04
CA ARG A 61 -4.11 -6.30 13.27
C ARG A 61 -5.08 -5.53 12.38
N PHE A 62 -4.90 -5.63 11.07
CA PHE A 62 -5.84 -5.07 10.09
C PHE A 62 -7.03 -6.03 9.93
N LEU A 63 -8.22 -5.55 10.26
CA LEU A 63 -9.48 -6.26 10.00
C LEU A 63 -9.96 -6.00 8.58
N GLU A 64 -9.78 -4.76 8.11
CA GLU A 64 -10.16 -4.33 6.78
C GLU A 64 -9.14 -3.32 6.24
N ALA A 65 -8.87 -3.39 4.94
CA ALA A 65 -8.12 -2.38 4.20
C ALA A 65 -8.65 -2.33 2.78
N ASN A 66 -9.32 -1.23 2.41
CA ASN A 66 -9.91 -1.04 1.10
C ASN A 66 -9.51 0.30 0.50
N ARG A 67 -9.15 0.28 -0.79
CA ARG A 67 -8.92 1.48 -1.58
C ARG A 67 -10.07 1.64 -2.53
N GLU A 68 -10.85 2.70 -2.30
CA GLU A 68 -11.86 3.12 -3.26
C GLU A 68 -11.19 3.76 -4.49
N ALA A 69 -12.01 4.12 -5.50
CA ALA A 69 -11.61 4.68 -6.79
C ALA A 69 -10.31 5.50 -6.74
N LEU A 70 -9.21 4.89 -7.19
CA LEU A 70 -7.89 5.53 -7.24
C LEU A 70 -7.80 6.38 -8.51
N ASP A 71 -7.46 7.66 -8.34
CA ASP A 71 -6.92 8.47 -9.43
C ASP A 71 -5.44 8.11 -9.62
N VAL A 72 -5.13 7.47 -10.75
CA VAL A 72 -3.76 7.04 -11.08
C VAL A 72 -3.24 7.86 -12.24
N ARG A 73 -2.20 8.66 -11.98
CA ARG A 73 -1.52 9.50 -12.98
C ARG A 73 -0.15 8.94 -13.29
N VAL A 74 0.15 8.74 -14.58
CA VAL A 74 1.40 8.11 -15.04
C VAL A 74 2.38 9.17 -15.52
N TYR A 75 3.63 9.05 -15.08
CA TYR A 75 4.74 9.96 -15.34
C TYR A 75 5.97 9.13 -15.73
N GLY A 76 6.08 8.78 -17.02
CA GLY A 76 7.19 7.95 -17.50
C GLY A 76 7.16 6.56 -16.87
N ASP A 77 8.13 6.27 -16.00
CA ASP A 77 8.27 5.01 -15.25
C ASP A 77 7.59 5.03 -13.88
N THR A 78 7.05 6.18 -13.47
CA THR A 78 6.45 6.40 -12.14
C THR A 78 4.94 6.59 -12.27
N ALA A 79 4.17 6.10 -11.31
CA ALA A 79 2.74 6.39 -11.21
C ALA A 79 2.39 6.89 -9.81
N ILE A 80 1.54 7.92 -9.76
CA ILE A 80 1.00 8.46 -8.52
C ILE A 80 -0.45 8.01 -8.41
N ALA A 81 -0.76 7.22 -7.37
CA ALA A 81 -2.11 6.80 -7.05
C ALA A 81 -2.63 7.55 -5.82
N THR A 82 -3.74 8.27 -5.95
CA THR A 82 -4.39 8.98 -4.86
C THR A 82 -5.84 8.54 -4.72
N GLY A 83 -6.31 8.40 -3.49
CA GLY A 83 -7.68 7.99 -3.20
C GLY A 83 -7.87 7.72 -1.71
N ARG A 84 -9.14 7.54 -1.31
CA ARG A 84 -9.49 7.22 0.07
C ARG A 84 -9.02 5.80 0.41
N LEU A 85 -8.54 5.65 1.64
CA LEU A 85 -8.18 4.38 2.24
C LEU A 85 -9.09 4.18 3.45
N ASP A 86 -10.03 3.25 3.32
CA ASP A 86 -10.92 2.85 4.42
C ASP A 86 -10.32 1.61 5.06
N GLN A 87 -10.06 1.67 6.36
CA GLN A 87 -9.39 0.60 7.09
C GLN A 87 -9.90 0.50 8.52
N VAL A 88 -9.96 -0.73 9.00
CA VAL A 88 -10.37 -1.07 10.35
C VAL A 88 -9.22 -1.84 10.99
N ILE A 89 -8.77 -1.36 12.15
CA ILE A 89 -7.74 -1.99 12.96
C ILE A 89 -8.35 -2.41 14.31
N GLU A 90 -7.82 -3.47 14.93
CA GLU A 90 -8.22 -3.92 16.28
C GLU A 90 -7.82 -2.93 17.39
#